data_AF-A0A962VCX5-F1
#
_entry.id   AF-A0A962VCX5-F1
#
_cell.length_a   1.000
_cell.length_b   1.000
_cell.length_c   1.000
_cell.angle_alpha   90.00
_cell.angle_beta   90.00
_cell.angle_gamma   90.00
#
_symmetry.space_group_name_H-M   'P 1'
#
loop_
_entity.id
_entity.type
_entity.pdbx_description
1 polymer ?
#
loop_
_entity_poly.entity_id
_entity_poly.type
_entity_poly.pdbx_seq_one_letter_code
_entity_poly.pdbx_strand_id
1 'polypeptide(L)'
;MELISSADLYQALSVVLMPAVLLWITGGVVLGMIVGATPGLTATAGVAIATPLTFSMDFQSAMALLLGIYCGGYFAGSIPAILINTPGAPGNAATAMAGYPLARRGQANLALGLAVISSVIGGWLSALCLLLAAPGLASIALKFTSAEYFALGLFGLTCVAAIAGGSLLKGITAALLGMVLGCVGIDPVSGTERLTFALPDLLGGVPLVPALIAFFAITELISKGVQNSADDIVATQDQVRLSALLPYYIRHKWLVLKSAAIGTGIGMLPGTGPTIAAWIAYGEALRSEKKAAKHEPDNPQSEHAESGSVPGVIAAETANNAVTGGALIPMLTLGIPGDTVTAVLIGALLIQGIEPGPFFIRTET
;
A
#
# COMPACT_ATOMS: atom_id res chain seq x y z
N MET A 1 24.62 -18.23 -3.41
CA MET A 1 23.43 -19.09 -3.35
C MET A 1 22.27 -18.18 -3.70
N GLU A 2 21.64 -18.40 -4.86
CA GLU A 2 20.43 -17.65 -5.21
C GLU A 2 19.34 -18.05 -4.21
N LEU A 3 18.82 -17.07 -3.47
CA LEU A 3 17.75 -17.27 -2.49
C LEU A 3 16.38 -17.53 -3.15
N ILE A 4 16.29 -17.36 -4.49
CA ILE A 4 15.16 -17.74 -5.33
C ILE A 4 15.74 -18.42 -6.57
N SER A 5 15.41 -19.68 -6.80
CA SER A 5 15.82 -20.44 -7.98
C SER A 5 14.83 -20.27 -9.14
N SER A 6 15.24 -20.66 -10.35
CA SER A 6 14.33 -20.72 -11.50
C SER A 6 13.20 -21.74 -11.32
N ALA A 7 13.41 -22.78 -10.50
CA ALA A 7 12.39 -23.75 -10.15
C ALA A 7 11.30 -23.12 -9.24
N ASP A 8 11.70 -22.31 -8.27
CA ASP A 8 10.76 -21.60 -7.38
C ASP A 8 9.87 -20.63 -8.17
N LEU A 9 10.45 -19.93 -9.14
CA LEU A 9 9.70 -19.06 -10.06
C LEU A 9 8.68 -19.84 -10.89
N TYR A 10 9.07 -21.00 -11.41
CA TYR A 10 8.18 -21.86 -12.16
C TYR A 10 7.03 -22.39 -11.29
N GLN A 11 7.35 -22.83 -10.07
CA GLN A 11 6.37 -23.31 -9.11
C GLN A 11 5.40 -22.19 -8.72
N ALA A 12 5.90 -21.01 -8.38
CA ALA A 12 5.08 -19.84 -8.07
C ALA A 12 4.14 -19.48 -9.23
N LEU A 13 4.65 -19.48 -10.47
CA LEU A 13 3.83 -19.21 -11.65
C LEU A 13 2.74 -20.26 -11.83
N SER A 14 3.05 -21.55 -11.62
CA SER A 14 2.05 -22.62 -11.73
C SER A 14 0.94 -22.52 -10.68
N VAL A 15 1.29 -22.10 -9.45
CA VAL A 15 0.33 -21.82 -8.37
C VAL A 15 -0.59 -20.65 -8.75
N VAL A 16 -0.02 -19.52 -9.21
CA VAL A 16 -0.80 -18.33 -9.56
C VAL A 16 -1.77 -18.61 -10.72
N LEU A 17 -1.41 -19.50 -11.64
CA LEU A 17 -2.25 -19.88 -12.77
C LEU A 17 -3.35 -20.91 -12.41
N MET A 18 -3.37 -21.42 -11.17
CA MET A 18 -4.44 -22.30 -10.74
C MET A 18 -5.79 -21.56 -10.77
N PRO A 19 -6.86 -22.16 -11.35
CA PRO A 19 -8.16 -21.49 -11.48
C PRO A 19 -8.74 -21.01 -10.14
N ALA A 20 -8.53 -21.79 -9.07
CA ALA A 20 -8.97 -21.42 -7.72
C ALA A 20 -8.25 -20.15 -7.21
N VAL A 21 -6.93 -20.08 -7.38
CA VAL A 21 -6.12 -18.92 -6.97
C VAL A 21 -6.50 -17.69 -7.80
N LEU A 22 -6.67 -17.82 -9.11
CA LEU A 22 -7.13 -16.73 -9.97
C LEU A 22 -8.52 -16.20 -9.58
N LEU A 23 -9.43 -17.10 -9.16
CA LEU A 23 -10.75 -16.72 -8.67
C LEU A 23 -10.65 -15.90 -7.39
N TRP A 24 -9.78 -16.29 -6.45
CA TRP A 24 -9.54 -15.53 -5.22
C TRP A 24 -8.81 -14.21 -5.46
N ILE A 25 -7.84 -14.15 -6.39
CA ILE A 25 -7.23 -12.89 -6.81
C ILE A 25 -8.30 -11.96 -7.38
N THR A 26 -9.14 -12.46 -8.30
CA THR A 26 -10.19 -11.67 -8.94
C THR A 26 -11.22 -11.20 -7.91
N GLY A 27 -11.69 -12.09 -7.04
CA GLY A 27 -12.61 -11.78 -5.95
C GLY A 27 -12.01 -10.76 -4.98
N GLY A 28 -10.73 -10.90 -4.65
CA GLY A 28 -9.98 -9.94 -3.83
C GLY A 28 -9.89 -8.58 -4.47
N VAL A 29 -9.55 -8.49 -5.76
CA VAL A 29 -9.51 -7.22 -6.51
C VAL A 29 -10.90 -6.58 -6.56
N VAL A 30 -11.96 -7.34 -6.83
CA VAL A 30 -13.34 -6.83 -6.84
C VAL A 30 -13.74 -6.30 -5.47
N LEU A 31 -13.46 -7.06 -4.40
CA LEU A 31 -13.76 -6.63 -3.05
C LEU A 31 -12.94 -5.40 -2.66
N GLY A 32 -11.64 -5.39 -2.99
CA GLY A 32 -10.77 -4.22 -2.84
C GLY A 32 -11.32 -3.01 -3.59
N MET A 33 -11.84 -3.20 -4.80
CA MET A 33 -12.46 -2.13 -5.56
C MET A 33 -13.72 -1.58 -4.88
N ILE A 34 -14.60 -2.45 -4.36
CA ILE A 34 -15.80 -2.03 -3.62
C ILE A 34 -15.39 -1.23 -2.38
N VAL A 35 -14.40 -1.74 -1.63
CA VAL A 35 -13.89 -1.12 -0.42
C VAL A 35 -13.29 0.24 -0.73
N GLY A 36 -12.34 0.32 -1.66
CA GLY A 36 -11.63 1.56 -2.00
C GLY A 36 -12.50 2.59 -2.72
N ALA A 37 -13.47 2.16 -3.53
CA ALA A 37 -14.39 3.09 -4.19
C ALA A 37 -15.40 3.72 -3.23
N THR A 38 -15.62 3.12 -2.05
CA THR A 38 -16.49 3.66 -1.02
C THR A 38 -15.73 4.73 -0.23
N PRO A 39 -16.14 6.01 -0.30
CA PRO A 39 -15.47 7.07 0.44
C PRO A 39 -15.40 6.76 1.94
N GLY A 40 -14.24 7.04 2.53
CA GLY A 40 -13.98 6.76 3.94
C GLY A 40 -13.90 5.28 4.28
N LEU A 41 -13.73 4.36 3.33
CA LEU A 41 -13.35 2.98 3.66
C LEU A 41 -11.96 2.69 3.10
N THR A 42 -11.00 2.46 3.99
CA THR A 42 -9.60 2.27 3.60
C THR A 42 -9.32 0.83 3.16
N ALA A 43 -8.33 0.64 2.28
CA ALA A 43 -7.85 -0.70 1.92
C ALA A 43 -7.38 -1.49 3.15
N THR A 44 -6.83 -0.80 4.16
CA THR A 44 -6.46 -1.41 5.44
C THR A 44 -7.67 -2.00 6.16
N ALA A 45 -8.78 -1.26 6.25
CA ALA A 45 -10.02 -1.79 6.82
C ALA A 45 -10.55 -2.97 6.01
N GLY A 46 -10.50 -2.90 4.67
CA GLY A 46 -10.89 -4.01 3.79
C GLY A 46 -10.11 -5.29 4.05
N VAL A 47 -8.77 -5.20 4.12
CA VAL A 47 -7.90 -6.34 4.42
C VAL A 47 -8.18 -6.86 5.82
N ALA A 48 -8.32 -5.98 6.82
CA ALA A 48 -8.58 -6.39 8.21
C ALA A 48 -9.93 -7.12 8.38
N ILE A 49 -10.98 -6.67 7.70
CA ILE A 49 -12.30 -7.32 7.71
C ILE A 49 -12.25 -8.67 6.98
N ALA A 50 -11.42 -8.79 5.94
CA ALA A 50 -11.27 -10.04 5.20
C ALA A 50 -10.35 -11.05 5.90
N THR A 51 -9.42 -10.62 6.76
CA THR A 51 -8.46 -11.50 7.44
C THR A 51 -9.13 -12.68 8.17
N PRO A 52 -10.20 -12.51 8.98
CA PRO A 52 -10.90 -13.63 9.60
C PRO A 52 -11.45 -14.68 8.62
N LEU A 53 -11.83 -14.26 7.40
CA LEU A 53 -12.34 -15.18 6.38
C LEU A 53 -11.25 -16.16 5.90
N THR A 54 -9.98 -15.81 6.09
CA THR A 54 -8.85 -16.64 5.66
C THR A 54 -8.55 -17.81 6.60
N PHE A 55 -9.18 -17.90 7.77
CA PHE A 55 -8.86 -18.93 8.79
C PHE A 55 -9.11 -20.35 8.28
N SER A 56 -10.12 -20.52 7.43
CA SER A 56 -10.48 -21.80 6.82
C SER A 56 -9.90 -21.99 5.42
N MET A 57 -9.13 -21.03 4.91
CA MET A 57 -8.55 -21.05 3.57
C MET A 57 -7.13 -21.60 3.63
N ASP A 58 -6.68 -22.23 2.54
CA ASP A 58 -5.26 -22.52 2.37
C ASP A 58 -4.46 -21.22 2.17
N PHE A 59 -3.16 -21.28 2.45
CA PHE A 59 -2.26 -20.12 2.38
C PHE A 59 -2.30 -19.40 1.03
N GLN A 60 -2.33 -20.13 -0.09
CA GLN A 60 -2.27 -19.55 -1.42
C GLN A 60 -3.55 -18.77 -1.72
N SER A 61 -4.70 -19.37 -1.44
CA SER A 61 -6.01 -18.72 -1.58
C SER A 61 -6.18 -17.53 -0.64
N ALA A 62 -5.73 -17.65 0.61
CA ALA A 62 -5.77 -16.58 1.60
C ALA A 62 -4.96 -15.35 1.13
N MET A 63 -3.70 -15.56 0.72
CA MET A 63 -2.85 -14.47 0.25
C MET A 63 -3.33 -13.88 -1.07
N ALA A 64 -3.84 -14.71 -1.99
CA ALA A 64 -4.46 -14.26 -3.22
C ALA A 64 -5.62 -13.27 -2.97
N LEU A 65 -6.51 -13.61 -2.03
CA LEU A 65 -7.62 -12.75 -1.64
C LEU A 65 -7.11 -11.43 -1.04
N LEU A 66 -6.25 -11.50 -0.02
CA LEU A 66 -5.81 -10.31 0.73
C LEU A 66 -4.94 -9.37 -0.11
N LEU A 67 -4.03 -9.90 -0.93
CA LEU A 67 -3.22 -9.10 -1.86
C LEU A 67 -4.08 -8.49 -2.98
N GLY A 68 -5.10 -9.21 -3.44
CA GLY A 68 -6.11 -8.66 -4.36
C GLY A 68 -6.82 -7.44 -3.76
N ILE A 69 -7.28 -7.55 -2.51
CA ILE A 69 -7.93 -6.43 -1.78
C ILE A 69 -6.95 -5.26 -1.62
N TYR A 70 -5.70 -5.56 -1.27
CA TYR A 70 -4.65 -4.56 -1.06
C TYR A 70 -4.41 -3.72 -2.32
N CYS A 71 -4.06 -4.37 -3.43
CA CYS A 71 -3.77 -3.68 -4.70
C CYS A 71 -5.03 -3.03 -5.31
N GLY A 72 -6.17 -3.72 -5.26
CA GLY A 72 -7.44 -3.22 -5.79
C GLY A 72 -7.95 -2.00 -5.02
N GLY A 73 -7.78 -1.99 -3.69
CA GLY A 73 -8.23 -0.91 -2.83
C GLY A 73 -7.47 0.40 -3.01
N TYR A 74 -6.14 0.35 -3.16
CA TYR A 74 -5.31 1.54 -3.40
C TYR A 74 -5.62 2.22 -4.73
N PHE A 75 -5.87 1.42 -5.78
CA PHE A 75 -6.38 1.93 -7.03
C PHE A 75 -7.79 2.53 -6.87
N ALA A 76 -8.73 1.78 -6.28
CA ALA A 76 -10.14 2.15 -6.35
C ALA A 76 -10.49 3.42 -5.58
N GLY A 77 -9.67 3.82 -4.60
CA GLY A 77 -9.78 5.13 -3.96
C GLY A 77 -9.60 6.32 -4.90
N SER A 78 -9.01 6.11 -6.09
CA SER A 78 -8.92 7.11 -7.15
C SER A 78 -10.26 7.39 -7.83
N ILE A 79 -11.20 6.44 -7.82
CA ILE A 79 -12.51 6.60 -8.46
C ILE A 79 -13.30 7.75 -7.81
N PRO A 80 -13.55 7.74 -6.48
CA PRO A 80 -14.24 8.86 -5.83
C PRO A 80 -13.35 10.11 -5.75
N ALA A 81 -12.02 9.97 -5.74
CA ALA A 81 -11.10 11.11 -5.84
C ALA A 81 -11.27 11.90 -7.15
N ILE A 82 -11.44 11.19 -8.27
CA ILE A 82 -11.55 11.78 -9.61
C ILE A 82 -12.97 12.27 -9.89
N LEU A 83 -14.00 11.54 -9.46
CA LEU A 83 -15.39 11.85 -9.85
C LEU A 83 -16.08 12.84 -8.90
N ILE A 84 -15.76 12.80 -7.61
CA ILE A 84 -16.48 13.56 -6.58
C ILE A 84 -15.54 14.26 -5.58
N ASN A 85 -14.25 14.38 -5.93
CA ASN A 85 -13.23 15.05 -5.12
C ASN A 85 -13.14 14.55 -3.66
N THR A 86 -13.55 13.31 -3.41
CA THR A 86 -13.56 12.69 -2.08
C THR A 86 -12.64 11.46 -2.13
N PRO A 87 -11.35 11.60 -1.83
CA PRO A 87 -10.40 10.50 -1.91
C PRO A 87 -10.82 9.31 -1.04
N GLY A 88 -10.82 8.10 -1.63
CA GLY A 88 -11.11 6.87 -0.88
C GLY A 88 -9.99 6.48 0.08
N ALA A 89 -8.74 6.84 -0.24
CA ALA A 89 -7.60 6.73 0.66
C ALA A 89 -6.76 8.01 0.66
N PRO A 90 -5.97 8.26 1.72
CA PRO A 90 -5.14 9.47 1.83
C PRO A 90 -4.15 9.65 0.66
N GLY A 91 -3.67 8.56 0.05
CA GLY A 91 -2.83 8.60 -1.16
C GLY A 91 -3.52 9.17 -2.38
N ASN A 92 -4.82 8.90 -2.55
CA ASN A 92 -5.57 9.40 -3.70
C ASN A 92 -5.91 10.90 -3.57
N ALA A 93 -5.57 11.56 -2.46
CA ALA A 93 -5.70 13.02 -2.34
C ALA A 93 -4.83 13.76 -3.38
N ALA A 94 -3.61 13.26 -3.63
CA ALA A 94 -2.76 13.78 -4.70
C ALA A 94 -3.42 13.54 -6.08
N THR A 95 -4.09 12.40 -6.26
CA THR A 95 -4.83 12.08 -7.48
C THR A 95 -6.04 12.99 -7.66
N ALA A 96 -6.77 13.35 -6.59
CA ALA A 96 -7.89 14.28 -6.66
C ALA A 96 -7.46 15.65 -7.21
N MET A 97 -6.30 16.17 -6.78
CA MET A 97 -5.78 17.47 -7.23
C MET A 97 -5.59 17.55 -8.75
N ALA A 98 -5.26 16.43 -9.41
CA ALA A 98 -5.05 16.36 -10.84
C ALA A 98 -6.24 15.79 -11.61
N GLY A 99 -6.89 14.77 -11.05
CA GLY A 99 -7.94 14.01 -11.71
C GLY A 99 -9.31 14.68 -11.66
N TYR A 100 -9.67 15.31 -10.54
CA TYR A 100 -10.97 15.96 -10.40
C TYR A 100 -11.15 17.17 -11.35
N PRO A 101 -10.15 18.07 -11.53
CA PRO A 101 -10.26 19.12 -12.53
C PRO A 101 -10.35 18.59 -13.97
N LEU A 102 -9.70 17.47 -14.29
CA LEU A 102 -9.85 16.79 -15.59
C LEU A 102 -11.29 16.27 -15.78
N ALA A 103 -11.85 15.63 -14.74
CA ALA A 103 -13.23 15.17 -14.76
C ALA A 103 -14.22 16.32 -14.97
N ARG A 104 -14.03 17.46 -14.30
CA ARG A 104 -14.85 18.67 -14.49
C ARG A 104 -14.77 19.27 -15.90
N ARG A 105 -13.71 19.00 -16.66
CA ARG A 105 -13.55 19.40 -18.07
C ARG A 105 -14.18 18.39 -19.05
N GLY A 106 -14.97 17.44 -18.56
CA GLY A 106 -15.54 16.36 -19.37
C GLY A 106 -14.55 15.23 -19.69
N GLN A 107 -13.36 15.23 -19.08
CA GLN A 107 -12.31 14.22 -19.32
C GLN A 107 -12.28 13.15 -18.20
N ALA A 108 -13.42 12.85 -17.59
CA ALA A 108 -13.52 11.90 -16.47
C ALA A 108 -13.00 10.50 -16.85
N ASN A 109 -13.41 9.98 -17.99
CA ASN A 109 -12.97 8.66 -18.47
C ASN A 109 -11.48 8.63 -18.84
N LEU A 110 -10.92 9.75 -19.29
CA LEU A 110 -9.47 9.87 -19.50
C LEU A 110 -8.74 9.79 -18.16
N ALA A 111 -9.18 10.57 -17.16
CA ALA A 111 -8.58 10.56 -15.83
C ALA A 111 -8.65 9.19 -15.15
N LEU A 112 -9.81 8.51 -15.21
CA LEU A 112 -10.00 7.15 -14.70
C LEU A 112 -9.12 6.14 -15.45
N GLY A 113 -9.05 6.23 -16.77
CA GLY A 113 -8.20 5.37 -17.59
C GLY A 113 -6.71 5.53 -17.26
N LEU A 114 -6.26 6.77 -17.07
CA LEU A 114 -4.90 7.08 -16.62
C LEU A 114 -4.65 6.54 -15.21
N ALA A 115 -5.60 6.65 -14.29
CA ALA A 115 -5.47 6.12 -12.93
C ALA A 115 -5.29 4.60 -12.92
N VAL A 116 -6.17 3.86 -13.62
CA VAL A 116 -6.12 2.39 -13.72
C VAL A 116 -4.77 1.94 -14.28
N ILE A 117 -4.39 2.43 -15.45
CA ILE A 117 -3.18 1.95 -16.14
C ILE A 117 -1.91 2.33 -15.37
N SER A 118 -1.86 3.54 -14.79
CA SER A 118 -0.72 3.97 -13.98
C SER A 118 -0.58 3.11 -12.72
N SER A 119 -1.71 2.81 -12.07
CA SER A 119 -1.76 1.95 -10.90
C SER A 119 -1.30 0.52 -11.21
N VAL A 120 -1.74 -0.07 -12.33
CA VAL A 120 -1.28 -1.38 -12.80
C VAL A 120 0.22 -1.38 -13.07
N ILE A 121 0.75 -0.38 -13.78
CA ILE A 121 2.19 -0.29 -14.09
C ILE A 121 3.01 -0.13 -12.81
N GLY A 122 2.58 0.74 -11.89
CA GLY A 122 3.24 0.93 -10.59
C GLY A 122 3.27 -0.34 -9.75
N GLY A 123 2.14 -1.04 -9.67
CA GLY A 123 2.04 -2.33 -8.99
C GLY A 123 2.97 -3.38 -9.60
N TRP A 124 2.98 -3.52 -10.93
CA TRP A 124 3.87 -4.46 -11.62
C TRP A 124 5.36 -4.14 -11.43
N LEU A 125 5.75 -2.87 -11.58
CA LEU A 125 7.16 -2.46 -11.40
C LEU A 125 7.62 -2.67 -9.96
N SER A 126 6.78 -2.34 -8.97
CA SER A 126 7.13 -2.58 -7.56
C SER A 126 7.15 -4.05 -7.19
N ALA A 127 6.28 -4.90 -7.77
CA ALA A 127 6.34 -6.35 -7.60
C ALA A 127 7.62 -6.95 -8.20
N LEU A 128 8.07 -6.43 -9.35
CA LEU A 128 9.36 -6.81 -9.92
C LEU A 128 10.52 -6.37 -9.01
N CYS A 129 10.47 -5.14 -8.48
CA CYS A 129 11.45 -4.69 -7.50
C CYS A 129 11.44 -5.56 -6.23
N LEU A 130 10.27 -5.96 -5.74
CA LEU A 130 10.13 -6.89 -4.62
C LEU A 130 10.84 -8.21 -4.90
N LEU A 131 10.57 -8.82 -6.05
CA LEU A 131 11.18 -10.09 -6.46
C LEU A 131 12.72 -10.01 -6.50
N LEU A 132 13.27 -8.89 -6.96
CA LEU A 132 14.71 -8.70 -7.11
C LEU A 132 15.41 -8.24 -5.81
N ALA A 133 14.75 -7.39 -5.01
CA ALA A 133 15.35 -6.76 -3.85
C ALA A 133 15.19 -7.58 -2.57
N ALA A 134 14.07 -8.29 -2.40
CA ALA A 134 13.80 -9.05 -1.18
C ALA A 134 14.85 -10.12 -0.88
N PRO A 135 15.35 -10.92 -1.85
CA PRO A 135 16.39 -11.92 -1.58
C PRO A 135 17.69 -11.27 -1.08
N GLY A 136 18.10 -10.17 -1.72
CA GLY A 136 19.28 -9.41 -1.30
C GLY A 136 19.15 -8.89 0.13
N LEU A 137 18.00 -8.31 0.46
CA LEU A 137 17.74 -7.75 1.79
C LEU A 137 17.63 -8.85 2.87
N ALA A 138 17.00 -9.99 2.57
CA ALA A 138 16.94 -11.14 3.47
C ALA A 138 18.34 -11.68 3.80
N SER A 139 19.24 -11.76 2.83
CA SER A 139 20.62 -12.20 3.05
C SER A 139 21.41 -11.29 4.00
N ILE A 140 21.09 -9.99 4.01
CA ILE A 140 21.67 -9.00 4.91
C ILE A 140 21.05 -9.14 6.30
N ALA A 141 19.72 -9.29 6.36
CA ALA A 141 18.96 -9.46 7.59
C ALA A 141 19.39 -10.71 8.39
N LEU A 142 19.75 -11.80 7.72
CA LEU A 142 20.28 -13.01 8.36
C LEU A 142 21.61 -12.79 9.10
N LYS A 143 22.32 -11.70 8.81
CA LYS A 143 23.58 -11.34 9.48
C LYS A 143 23.37 -10.37 10.65
N PHE A 144 22.14 -9.88 10.84
CA PHE A 144 21.84 -8.92 11.91
C PHE A 144 21.93 -9.59 13.27
N THR A 145 22.52 -8.87 14.22
CA THR A 145 22.54 -9.24 15.63
C THR A 145 21.51 -8.41 16.39
N SER A 146 21.40 -8.62 17.70
CA SER A 146 20.47 -7.89 18.56
C SER A 146 20.61 -6.37 18.44
N ALA A 147 21.82 -5.85 18.18
CA ALA A 147 22.05 -4.41 18.02
C ALA A 147 21.40 -3.85 16.75
N GLU A 148 21.54 -4.53 15.62
CA GLU A 148 20.92 -4.11 14.36
C GLU A 148 19.39 -4.23 14.42
N TYR A 149 18.84 -5.30 15.01
CA TYR A 149 17.39 -5.42 15.22
C TYR A 149 16.84 -4.31 16.12
N PHE A 150 17.57 -3.96 17.18
CA PHE A 150 17.20 -2.84 18.05
C PHE A 150 17.19 -1.50 17.28
N ALA A 151 18.25 -1.23 16.50
CA ALA A 151 18.35 -0.02 15.70
C ALA A 151 17.24 0.06 14.64
N LEU A 152 16.92 -1.07 14.01
CA LEU A 152 15.85 -1.19 13.02
C LEU A 152 14.47 -0.98 13.63
N GLY A 153 14.21 -1.55 14.81
CA GLY A 153 12.98 -1.31 15.57
C GLY A 153 12.83 0.15 15.99
N LEU A 154 13.92 0.77 16.49
CA LEU A 154 13.93 2.19 16.82
C LEU A 154 13.68 3.06 15.58
N PHE A 155 14.33 2.74 14.45
CA PHE A 155 14.10 3.41 13.18
C PHE A 155 12.63 3.31 12.76
N GLY A 156 12.03 2.11 12.79
CA GLY A 156 10.62 1.92 12.47
C GLY A 156 9.68 2.73 13.36
N LEU A 157 9.92 2.75 14.67
CA LEU A 157 9.15 3.57 15.62
C LEU A 157 9.29 5.07 15.33
N THR A 158 10.50 5.54 14.99
CA THR A 158 10.73 6.94 14.63
C THR A 158 10.02 7.33 13.33
N CYS A 159 10.00 6.43 12.33
CA CYS A 159 9.25 6.67 11.11
C CYS A 159 7.75 6.78 11.40
N VAL A 160 7.15 5.80 12.10
CA VAL A 160 5.73 5.82 12.48
C VAL A 160 5.38 7.11 13.23
N ALA A 161 6.23 7.52 14.19
CA ALA A 161 6.03 8.78 14.92
C ALA A 161 6.12 10.02 14.01
N ALA A 162 7.06 10.05 13.07
CA ALA A 162 7.26 11.17 12.16
C ALA A 162 6.10 11.33 11.14
N ILE A 163 5.40 10.25 10.82
CA ILE A 163 4.35 10.20 9.79
C ILE A 163 2.97 10.49 10.37
N ALA A 164 2.82 10.49 11.71
CA ALA A 164 1.60 10.88 12.41
C ALA A 164 1.29 12.37 12.16
N GLY A 165 0.58 12.64 11.07
CA GLY A 165 0.23 13.98 10.61
C GLY A 165 -0.47 14.80 11.70
N GLY A 166 -0.04 16.07 11.84
CA GLY A 166 -0.66 17.06 12.72
C GLY A 166 -0.08 17.14 14.14
N SER A 167 0.50 16.07 14.71
CA SER A 167 1.19 16.14 16.00
C SER A 167 2.15 14.97 16.22
N LEU A 168 3.46 15.27 16.19
CA LEU A 168 4.53 14.33 16.53
C LEU A 168 4.31 13.68 17.91
N LEU A 169 3.78 14.45 18.87
CA LEU A 169 3.51 13.95 20.21
C LEU A 169 2.43 12.85 20.23
N LYS A 170 1.40 12.98 19.39
CA LYS A 170 0.37 11.94 19.22
C LYS A 170 0.96 10.68 18.57
N GLY A 171 1.85 10.84 17.60
CA GLY A 171 2.55 9.72 16.97
C GLY A 171 3.44 8.95 17.95
N ILE A 172 4.26 9.67 18.73
CA ILE A 172 5.13 9.07 19.74
C ILE A 172 4.30 8.36 20.82
N THR A 173 3.24 9.00 21.32
CA THR A 173 2.38 8.38 22.35
C THR A 173 1.68 7.14 21.83
N ALA A 174 1.17 7.15 20.60
CA ALA A 174 0.59 5.95 19.97
C ALA A 174 1.63 4.82 19.78
N ALA A 175 2.84 5.15 19.34
CA ALA A 175 3.93 4.18 19.18
C ALA A 175 4.35 3.55 20.53
N LEU A 176 4.47 4.36 21.57
CA LEU A 176 4.79 3.88 22.93
C LEU A 176 3.64 3.05 23.51
N LEU A 177 2.38 3.44 23.32
CA LEU A 177 1.22 2.65 23.73
C LEU A 177 1.19 1.29 23.02
N GLY A 178 1.42 1.27 21.69
CA GLY A 178 1.53 0.03 20.93
C GLY A 178 2.66 -0.88 21.44
N MET A 179 3.83 -0.30 21.76
CA MET A 179 4.94 -1.03 22.36
C MET A 179 4.58 -1.63 23.71
N VAL A 180 3.91 -0.87 24.60
CA VAL A 180 3.46 -1.36 25.91
C VAL A 180 2.48 -2.51 25.74
N LEU A 181 1.50 -2.40 24.82
CA LEU A 181 0.55 -3.48 24.53
C LEU A 181 1.25 -4.73 23.97
N GLY A 182 2.25 -4.55 23.10
CA GLY A 182 3.06 -5.66 22.57
C GLY A 182 3.99 -6.31 23.59
N CYS A 183 4.27 -5.65 24.72
CA CYS A 183 5.03 -6.23 25.83
C CYS A 183 4.19 -7.08 26.78
N VAL A 184 2.86 -7.13 26.62
CA VAL A 184 1.98 -7.95 27.47
C VAL A 184 2.15 -9.43 27.08
N GLY A 185 2.43 -10.28 28.07
CA GLY A 185 2.53 -11.73 27.91
C GLY A 185 3.89 -12.30 28.26
N ILE A 186 4.12 -13.54 27.84
CA ILE A 186 5.41 -14.22 28.01
C ILE A 186 6.36 -13.75 26.91
N ASP A 187 7.54 -13.25 27.30
CA ASP A 187 8.60 -12.91 26.35
C ASP A 187 9.09 -14.18 25.62
N PRO A 188 8.99 -14.27 24.29
CA PRO A 188 9.41 -15.46 23.54
C PRO A 188 10.92 -15.71 23.62
N VAL A 189 11.74 -14.70 23.96
CA VAL A 189 13.19 -14.81 24.04
C VAL A 189 13.64 -15.26 25.43
N SER A 190 13.15 -14.60 26.48
CA SER A 190 13.59 -14.84 27.86
C SER A 190 12.68 -15.77 28.67
N GLY A 191 11.46 -16.05 28.18
CA GLY A 191 10.44 -16.81 28.91
C GLY A 191 9.86 -16.07 30.13
N THR A 192 10.21 -14.78 30.31
CA THR A 192 9.75 -13.99 31.46
C THR A 192 8.36 -13.41 31.21
N GLU A 193 7.51 -13.44 32.25
CA GLU A 193 6.21 -12.78 32.21
C GLU A 193 6.37 -11.26 32.29
N ARG A 194 5.70 -10.53 31.38
CA ARG A 194 5.69 -9.07 31.33
C ARG A 194 4.26 -8.56 31.30
N LEU A 195 3.94 -7.64 32.21
CA LEU A 195 2.63 -6.97 32.28
C LEU A 195 1.43 -7.93 32.35
N THR A 196 1.62 -9.13 32.92
CA THR A 196 0.57 -10.17 33.06
C THR A 196 -0.31 -9.94 34.29
N PHE A 197 0.14 -9.14 35.26
CA PHE A 197 -0.58 -8.80 36.49
C PHE A 197 -1.19 -10.02 37.23
N ALA A 198 -0.54 -11.19 37.13
CA ALA A 198 -1.01 -12.48 37.66
C ALA A 198 -2.39 -12.94 37.11
N LEU A 199 -2.80 -12.42 35.95
CA LEU A 199 -3.98 -12.87 35.23
C LEU A 199 -3.59 -13.90 34.16
N PRO A 200 -4.09 -15.15 34.24
CA PRO A 200 -3.75 -16.21 33.27
C PRO A 200 -4.08 -15.85 31.82
N ASP A 201 -5.17 -15.11 31.59
CA ASP A 201 -5.59 -14.69 30.25
C ASP A 201 -4.58 -13.75 29.56
N LEU A 202 -3.75 -13.05 30.34
CA LEU A 202 -2.72 -12.15 29.82
C LEU A 202 -1.40 -12.85 29.47
N LEU A 203 -1.24 -14.14 29.83
CA LEU A 203 -0.02 -14.90 29.50
C LEU A 203 0.19 -15.02 27.99
N GLY A 204 -0.90 -15.16 27.23
CA GLY A 204 -0.89 -15.19 25.76
C GLY A 204 -0.71 -13.84 25.09
N GLY A 205 -0.65 -12.75 25.88
CA GLY A 205 -0.53 -11.38 25.37
C GLY A 205 -1.80 -10.86 24.71
N VAL A 206 -1.69 -9.68 24.08
CA VAL A 206 -2.79 -9.10 23.31
C VAL A 206 -2.82 -9.76 21.92
N PRO A 207 -3.88 -10.48 21.55
CA PRO A 207 -3.94 -11.15 20.25
C PRO A 207 -3.98 -10.08 19.14
N LEU A 208 -2.97 -10.12 18.27
CA LEU A 208 -2.73 -9.10 17.25
C LEU A 208 -3.95 -8.90 16.33
N VAL A 209 -4.60 -9.98 15.91
CA VAL A 209 -5.70 -9.95 14.93
C VAL A 209 -6.95 -9.24 15.51
N PRO A 210 -7.50 -9.65 16.66
CA PRO A 210 -8.56 -8.89 17.34
C PRO A 210 -8.20 -7.43 17.60
N ALA A 211 -6.95 -7.14 17.99
CA ALA A 211 -6.51 -5.78 18.24
C ALA A 211 -6.56 -4.92 16.97
N LEU A 212 -6.04 -5.42 15.85
CA LEU A 212 -6.09 -4.74 14.55
C LEU A 212 -7.54 -4.52 14.10
N ILE A 213 -8.41 -5.53 14.21
CA ILE A 213 -9.83 -5.40 13.86
C ILE A 213 -10.48 -4.32 14.72
N ALA A 214 -10.25 -4.33 16.04
CA ALA A 214 -10.81 -3.33 16.94
C ALA A 214 -10.30 -1.93 16.59
N PHE A 215 -8.98 -1.74 16.44
CA PHE A 215 -8.40 -0.44 16.13
C PHE A 215 -8.90 0.11 14.79
N PHE A 216 -8.92 -0.70 13.72
CA PHE A 216 -9.36 -0.22 12.42
C PHE A 216 -10.88 -0.07 12.32
N ALA A 217 -11.66 -1.05 12.75
CA ALA A 217 -13.12 -0.98 12.64
C ALA A 217 -13.73 0.14 13.49
N ILE A 218 -13.25 0.33 14.73
CA ILE A 218 -13.74 1.40 15.62
C ILE A 218 -13.32 2.76 15.10
N THR A 219 -12.07 2.93 14.66
CA THR A 219 -11.58 4.22 14.12
C THR A 219 -12.36 4.60 12.85
N GLU A 220 -12.65 3.64 11.98
CA GLU A 220 -13.44 3.88 10.76
C GLU A 220 -14.88 4.24 11.10
N LEU A 221 -15.52 3.54 12.05
CA LEU A 221 -16.88 3.84 12.51
C LEU A 221 -16.99 5.27 13.06
N ILE A 222 -16.04 5.68 13.91
CA ILE A 222 -16.00 7.03 14.48
C ILE A 222 -15.78 8.07 13.37
N SER A 223 -14.83 7.82 12.46
CA SER A 223 -14.50 8.75 11.37
C SER A 223 -15.69 8.97 10.43
N LYS A 224 -16.44 7.91 10.11
CA LYS A 224 -17.66 7.99 9.30
C LYS A 224 -18.83 8.65 10.02
N GLY A 225 -18.97 8.44 11.33
CA GLY A 225 -19.99 9.11 12.13
C GLY A 225 -19.87 10.64 12.17
N VAL A 226 -18.70 11.18 11.80
CA VAL A 226 -18.38 12.62 11.79
C VAL A 226 -18.50 13.25 10.40
N GLN A 227 -18.48 12.46 9.32
CA GLN A 227 -18.52 12.97 7.94
C GLN A 227 -19.95 13.06 7.39
N ASN A 228 -20.46 14.29 7.27
CA ASN A 228 -21.61 14.63 6.44
C ASN A 228 -21.09 15.21 5.12
N SER A 229 -21.06 14.41 4.06
CA SER A 229 -20.79 14.92 2.72
C SER A 229 -21.80 14.33 1.74
N ALA A 230 -22.74 15.19 1.33
CA ALA A 230 -23.48 15.03 0.09
C ALA A 230 -22.77 15.93 -0.92
N ASP A 231 -22.12 15.34 -1.93
CA ASP A 231 -21.44 16.10 -2.99
C ASP A 231 -21.93 15.70 -4.37
N ASP A 232 -21.94 16.70 -5.27
CA ASP A 232 -22.40 16.60 -6.65
C ASP A 232 -21.56 15.60 -7.45
N ILE A 233 -22.23 14.60 -8.03
CA ILE A 233 -21.62 13.58 -8.87
C ILE A 233 -21.33 14.18 -10.25
N VAL A 234 -20.06 14.24 -10.66
CA VAL A 234 -19.70 14.57 -12.04
C VAL A 234 -20.14 13.42 -12.95
N ALA A 235 -21.07 13.71 -13.88
CA ALA A 235 -21.55 12.72 -14.84
C ALA A 235 -20.43 12.22 -15.77
N THR A 236 -20.37 10.91 -15.98
CA THR A 236 -19.46 10.29 -16.96
C THR A 236 -20.04 10.43 -18.37
N GLN A 237 -19.18 10.73 -19.36
CA GLN A 237 -19.54 10.76 -20.79
C GLN A 237 -18.62 9.82 -21.58
N ASP A 238 -19.15 9.23 -22.66
CA ASP A 238 -18.53 8.36 -23.70
C ASP A 238 -17.32 7.48 -23.32
N GLN A 239 -17.41 6.19 -23.66
CA GLN A 239 -16.35 5.21 -23.39
C GLN A 239 -15.01 5.60 -24.02
N VAL A 240 -13.98 5.83 -23.18
CA VAL A 240 -12.60 5.99 -23.67
C VAL A 240 -12.02 4.62 -23.98
N ARG A 241 -11.57 4.42 -25.21
CA ARG A 241 -10.87 3.19 -25.62
C ARG A 241 -9.48 3.14 -24.98
N LEU A 242 -9.09 1.99 -24.42
CA LEU A 242 -7.75 1.77 -23.84
C LEU A 242 -6.62 2.14 -24.81
N SER A 243 -6.80 1.94 -26.12
CA SER A 243 -5.82 2.28 -27.15
C SER A 243 -5.52 3.79 -27.23
N ALA A 244 -6.44 4.64 -26.80
CA ALA A 244 -6.24 6.10 -26.79
C ALA A 244 -5.31 6.57 -25.65
N LEU A 245 -5.03 5.71 -24.67
CA LEU A 245 -4.16 6.03 -23.52
C LEU A 245 -2.68 5.76 -23.82
N LEU A 246 -2.38 4.84 -24.75
CA LEU A 246 -1.02 4.40 -25.06
C LEU A 246 -0.04 5.55 -25.42
N PRO A 247 -0.43 6.58 -26.19
CA PRO A 247 0.46 7.70 -26.51
C PRO A 247 0.94 8.47 -25.28
N TYR A 248 0.11 8.60 -24.24
CA TYR A 248 0.48 9.29 -22.99
C TYR A 248 1.60 8.54 -22.26
N TYR A 249 1.52 7.20 -22.19
CA TYR A 249 2.55 6.40 -21.53
C TYR A 249 3.87 6.34 -22.31
N ILE A 250 3.81 6.31 -23.64
CA ILE A 250 5.03 6.39 -24.47
C ILE A 250 5.74 7.73 -24.24
N ARG A 251 4.97 8.83 -24.18
CA ARG A 251 5.51 10.19 -23.93
C ARG A 251 6.02 10.37 -22.51
N HIS A 252 5.36 9.78 -21.51
CA HIS A 252 5.68 9.93 -20.09
C HIS A 252 6.40 8.72 -19.46
N LYS A 253 7.02 7.85 -20.27
CA LYS A 253 7.70 6.62 -19.79
C LYS A 253 8.71 6.85 -18.66
N TRP A 254 9.47 7.93 -18.72
CA TRP A 254 10.45 8.28 -17.69
C TRP A 254 9.80 8.76 -16.40
N LEU A 255 8.65 9.45 -16.50
CA LEU A 255 7.87 9.87 -15.34
C LEU A 255 7.31 8.64 -14.63
N VAL A 256 6.74 7.71 -15.36
CA VAL A 256 6.22 6.44 -14.82
C VAL A 256 7.33 5.69 -14.08
N LEU A 257 8.49 5.49 -14.71
CA LEU A 257 9.60 4.79 -14.07
C LEU A 257 10.10 5.50 -12.80
N LYS A 258 10.21 6.83 -12.85
CA LYS A 258 10.61 7.65 -11.70
C LYS A 258 9.59 7.59 -10.57
N SER A 259 8.30 7.69 -10.88
CA SER A 259 7.21 7.60 -9.91
C SER A 259 7.12 6.21 -9.29
N ALA A 260 7.33 5.14 -10.07
CA ALA A 260 7.40 3.78 -9.56
C ALA A 260 8.61 3.59 -8.62
N ALA A 261 9.76 4.17 -8.95
CA ALA A 261 10.93 4.15 -8.07
C ALA A 261 10.70 4.93 -6.77
N ILE A 262 10.05 6.11 -6.85
CA ILE A 262 9.65 6.89 -5.67
C ILE A 262 8.68 6.08 -4.79
N GLY A 263 7.64 5.50 -5.39
CA GLY A 263 6.64 4.71 -4.65
C GLY A 263 7.26 3.48 -4.00
N THR A 264 8.06 2.72 -4.74
CA THR A 264 8.74 1.54 -4.20
C THR A 264 9.71 1.92 -3.08
N GLY A 265 10.53 2.95 -3.28
CA GLY A 265 11.52 3.39 -2.29
C GLY A 265 10.90 3.98 -1.03
N ILE A 266 9.83 4.77 -1.16
CA ILE A 266 9.07 5.25 0.00
C ILE A 266 8.38 4.09 0.70
N GLY A 267 7.80 3.14 -0.03
CA GLY A 267 7.15 1.95 0.54
C GLY A 267 8.09 1.06 1.35
N MET A 268 9.38 1.02 0.99
CA MET A 268 10.40 0.30 1.80
C MET A 268 10.64 0.93 3.17
N LEU A 269 10.24 2.19 3.37
CA LEU A 269 10.36 2.86 4.67
C LEU A 269 9.18 2.45 5.58
N PRO A 270 9.42 2.09 6.85
CA PRO A 270 8.35 1.69 7.74
C PRO A 270 7.30 2.79 7.97
N GLY A 271 6.03 2.44 7.82
CA GLY A 271 4.90 3.30 8.18
C GLY A 271 4.65 4.53 7.30
N THR A 272 5.29 4.68 6.14
CA THR A 272 5.15 5.85 5.24
C THR A 272 3.93 5.78 4.35
N GLY A 273 3.60 4.58 3.88
CA GLY A 273 2.41 4.31 3.08
C GLY A 273 2.31 5.11 1.77
N PRO A 274 1.16 4.97 1.08
CA PRO A 274 0.92 5.56 -0.24
C PRO A 274 0.89 7.09 -0.26
N THR A 275 0.50 7.74 0.84
CA THR A 275 0.28 9.18 0.92
C THR A 275 1.53 9.98 0.59
N ILE A 276 2.64 9.67 1.24
CA ILE A 276 3.90 10.40 1.07
C ILE A 276 4.43 10.18 -0.34
N ALA A 277 4.39 8.93 -0.82
CA ALA A 277 4.82 8.55 -2.17
C ALA A 277 4.06 9.33 -3.25
N ALA A 278 2.72 9.34 -3.17
CA ALA A 278 1.87 9.99 -4.17
C ALA A 278 2.10 11.51 -4.21
N TRP A 279 2.22 12.18 -3.06
CA TRP A 279 2.48 13.62 -3.00
C TRP A 279 3.87 14.01 -3.49
N ILE A 280 4.91 13.23 -3.16
CA ILE A 280 6.27 13.47 -3.67
C ILE A 280 6.30 13.29 -5.19
N ALA A 281 5.72 12.20 -5.70
CA ALA A 281 5.68 11.94 -7.14
C ALA A 281 4.87 13.00 -7.89
N TYR A 282 3.74 13.44 -7.34
CA TYR A 282 2.93 14.53 -7.88
C TYR A 282 3.72 15.85 -7.95
N GLY A 283 4.37 16.25 -6.84
CA GLY A 283 5.18 17.46 -6.80
C GLY A 283 6.35 17.42 -7.80
N GLU A 284 6.94 16.24 -7.99
CA GLU A 284 8.03 16.05 -8.95
C GLU A 284 7.57 16.04 -10.40
N ALA A 285 6.35 15.55 -10.67
CA ALA A 285 5.71 15.66 -11.98
C ALA A 285 5.49 17.13 -12.34
N LEU A 286 4.93 17.93 -11.43
CA LEU A 286 4.72 19.36 -11.64
C LEU A 286 6.04 20.11 -11.87
N ARG A 287 7.09 19.78 -11.13
CA ARG A 287 8.43 20.37 -11.34
C ARG A 287 9.00 20.01 -12.71
N SER A 288 8.81 18.77 -13.14
CA SER A 288 9.27 18.28 -14.44
C SER A 288 8.51 18.97 -15.59
N GLU A 289 7.20 19.16 -15.44
CA GLU A 289 6.38 19.93 -16.39
C GLU A 289 6.80 21.40 -16.46
N LYS A 290 6.98 22.07 -15.30
CA LYS A 290 7.44 23.47 -15.26
C LYS A 290 8.81 23.65 -15.93
N LYS A 291 9.69 22.65 -15.87
CA LYS A 291 10.99 22.67 -16.55
C LYS A 291 10.88 22.45 -18.06
N ALA A 292 9.98 21.57 -18.50
CA ALA A 292 9.69 21.31 -19.91
C ALA A 292 9.01 22.50 -20.58
N ALA A 293 8.03 23.12 -19.92
CA ALA A 293 7.35 24.33 -20.40
C ALA A 293 8.30 25.52 -20.62
N LYS A 294 9.41 25.60 -19.85
CA LYS A 294 10.47 26.60 -20.07
C LYS A 294 11.32 26.33 -21.32
N HIS A 295 11.37 25.09 -21.81
CA HIS A 295 12.16 24.71 -22.99
C HIS A 295 11.32 24.62 -24.27
N GLU A 296 10.00 24.42 -24.17
CA GLU A 296 9.05 24.43 -25.30
C GLU A 296 7.83 25.32 -24.99
N PRO A 297 7.92 26.64 -25.23
CA PRO A 297 6.84 27.58 -24.93
C PRO A 297 5.58 27.39 -25.80
N ASP A 298 5.69 26.83 -27.01
CA ASP A 298 4.57 26.60 -27.96
C ASP A 298 3.76 25.31 -27.69
N ASN A 299 4.06 24.58 -26.61
CA ASN A 299 3.31 23.37 -26.28
C ASN A 299 1.99 23.73 -25.56
N PRO A 300 0.80 23.40 -26.11
CA PRO A 300 -0.50 23.78 -25.52
C PRO A 300 -0.76 23.15 -24.13
N GLN A 301 0.11 22.28 -23.64
CA GLN A 301 0.05 21.70 -22.28
C GLN A 301 0.72 22.58 -21.21
N SER A 302 1.47 23.62 -21.59
CA SER A 302 2.15 24.53 -20.66
C SER A 302 1.18 25.34 -19.78
N GLU A 303 -0.08 25.50 -20.22
CA GLU A 303 -1.13 26.22 -19.49
C GLU A 303 -1.82 25.41 -18.37
N HIS A 304 -1.53 24.11 -18.22
CA HIS A 304 -2.23 23.23 -17.26
C HIS A 304 -1.41 22.82 -16.04
N ALA A 305 -0.26 23.46 -15.81
CA ALA A 305 0.68 23.13 -14.73
C ALA A 305 0.15 23.37 -13.31
N GLU A 306 -1.04 23.95 -13.12
CA GLU A 306 -1.55 24.34 -11.79
C GLU A 306 -2.97 23.83 -11.45
N SER A 307 -3.74 23.29 -12.40
CA SER A 307 -4.93 22.47 -12.09
C SER A 307 -5.27 21.50 -13.22
N GLY A 308 -5.36 20.21 -12.89
CA GLY A 308 -5.79 19.19 -13.85
C GLY A 308 -4.75 18.74 -14.87
N SER A 309 -3.62 18.16 -14.44
CA SER A 309 -2.58 17.67 -15.34
C SER A 309 -2.55 16.15 -15.48
N VAL A 310 -2.43 15.67 -16.73
CA VAL A 310 -2.30 14.25 -17.05
C VAL A 310 -1.04 13.64 -16.38
N PRO A 311 0.14 14.29 -16.42
CA PRO A 311 1.32 13.83 -15.70
C PRO A 311 1.13 13.76 -14.19
N GLY A 312 0.31 14.66 -13.61
CA GLY A 312 -0.06 14.62 -12.21
C GLY A 312 -0.78 13.34 -11.82
N VAL A 313 -1.81 12.94 -12.59
CA VAL A 313 -2.53 11.67 -12.37
C VAL A 313 -1.60 10.48 -12.56
N ILE A 314 -0.82 10.45 -13.64
CA ILE A 314 0.11 9.36 -13.93
C ILE A 314 1.11 9.18 -12.78
N ALA A 315 1.72 10.27 -12.33
CA ALA A 315 2.75 10.21 -11.29
C ALA A 315 2.18 9.82 -9.93
N ALA A 316 1.06 10.42 -9.53
CA ALA A 316 0.41 10.13 -8.24
C ALA A 316 -0.03 8.66 -8.17
N GLU A 317 -0.75 8.15 -9.17
CA GLU A 317 -1.26 6.77 -9.14
C GLU A 317 -0.18 5.70 -9.38
N THR A 318 0.83 6.00 -10.19
CA THR A 318 1.99 5.08 -10.32
C THR A 318 2.70 4.93 -8.98
N ALA A 319 2.98 6.04 -8.28
CA ALA A 319 3.68 5.99 -7.00
C ALA A 319 2.80 5.39 -5.89
N ASN A 320 1.51 5.76 -5.85
CA ASN A 320 0.50 5.24 -4.92
C ASN A 320 0.50 3.70 -4.93
N ASN A 321 0.38 3.08 -6.11
CA ASN A 321 0.30 1.63 -6.18
C ASN A 321 1.67 0.94 -6.19
N ALA A 322 2.75 1.64 -6.54
CA ALA A 322 4.12 1.12 -6.39
C ALA A 322 4.55 0.98 -4.92
N VAL A 323 3.85 1.61 -3.97
CA VAL A 323 4.05 1.32 -2.54
C VAL A 323 3.70 -0.12 -2.21
N THR A 324 2.79 -0.77 -2.94
CA THR A 324 2.33 -2.12 -2.57
C THR A 324 3.45 -3.14 -2.57
N GLY A 325 4.24 -3.23 -3.65
CA GLY A 325 5.45 -4.06 -3.70
C GLY A 325 6.57 -3.54 -2.81
N GLY A 326 6.74 -2.21 -2.72
CA GLY A 326 7.77 -1.59 -1.86
C GLY A 326 7.61 -1.92 -0.38
N ALA A 327 6.38 -1.87 0.14
CA ALA A 327 6.05 -2.15 1.54
C ALA A 327 6.13 -3.65 1.89
N LEU A 328 5.95 -4.52 0.90
CA LEU A 328 6.13 -5.97 1.08
C LEU A 328 7.60 -6.36 1.23
N ILE A 329 8.55 -5.56 0.74
CA ILE A 329 9.99 -5.84 0.86
C ILE A 329 10.40 -5.97 2.34
N PRO A 330 10.34 -4.92 3.18
CA PRO A 330 10.73 -5.02 4.58
C PRO A 330 9.79 -5.92 5.38
N MET A 331 8.53 -6.04 4.97
CA MET A 331 7.57 -6.91 5.65
C MET A 331 7.99 -8.37 5.54
N LEU A 332 8.26 -8.86 4.32
CA LEU A 332 8.65 -10.25 4.11
C LEU A 332 10.07 -10.54 4.59
N THR A 333 11.00 -9.58 4.48
CA THR A 333 12.42 -9.83 4.80
C THR A 333 12.84 -9.48 6.22
N LEU A 334 12.15 -8.55 6.86
CA LEU A 334 12.49 -8.04 8.20
C LEU A 334 11.36 -8.23 9.21
N GLY A 335 10.15 -8.61 8.77
CA GLY A 335 8.98 -8.69 9.63
C GLY A 335 8.45 -7.30 10.03
N ILE A 336 8.86 -6.24 9.32
CA ILE A 336 8.49 -4.85 9.64
C ILE A 336 7.55 -4.32 8.57
N PRO A 337 6.36 -3.81 8.95
CA PRO A 337 5.40 -3.30 7.98
C PRO A 337 5.88 -1.99 7.34
N GLY A 338 5.81 -1.91 6.01
CA GLY A 338 6.06 -0.68 5.26
C GLY A 338 4.87 0.30 5.32
N ASP A 339 3.67 -0.21 5.56
CA ASP A 339 2.45 0.58 5.68
C ASP A 339 1.40 -0.11 6.56
N THR A 340 0.23 0.51 6.70
CA THR A 340 -0.85 -0.01 7.57
C THR A 340 -1.43 -1.32 7.05
N VAL A 341 -1.47 -1.55 5.74
CA VAL A 341 -1.99 -2.80 5.17
C VAL A 341 -1.04 -3.96 5.43
N THR A 342 0.26 -3.75 5.21
CA THR A 342 1.29 -4.76 5.48
C THR A 342 1.37 -5.13 6.96
N ALA A 343 1.03 -4.21 7.89
CA ALA A 343 0.88 -4.55 9.32
C ALA A 343 -0.25 -5.57 9.56
N VAL A 344 -1.38 -5.41 8.86
CA VAL A 344 -2.48 -6.39 8.90
C VAL A 344 -2.09 -7.71 8.23
N LEU A 345 -1.36 -7.64 7.10
CA LEU A 345 -0.87 -8.83 6.42
C LEU A 345 0.11 -9.65 7.28
N ILE A 346 0.92 -9.03 8.15
CA ILE A 346 1.74 -9.77 9.13
C ILE A 346 0.84 -10.62 10.03
N GLY A 347 -0.24 -10.05 10.56
CA GLY A 347 -1.22 -10.80 11.34
C GLY A 347 -1.86 -11.93 10.54
N ALA A 348 -2.19 -11.69 9.27
CA ALA A 348 -2.73 -12.71 8.38
C ALA A 348 -1.74 -13.85 8.08
N LEU A 349 -0.44 -13.56 7.91
CA LEU A 349 0.60 -14.58 7.75
C LEU A 349 0.71 -15.45 9.01
N LEU A 350 0.70 -14.83 10.19
CA LEU A 350 0.76 -15.57 11.46
C LEU A 350 -0.42 -16.52 11.64
N ILE A 351 -1.62 -16.12 11.21
CA ILE A 351 -2.80 -17.01 11.17
C ILE A 351 -2.57 -18.22 10.28
N GLN A 352 -1.91 -18.03 9.14
CA GLN A 352 -1.56 -19.09 8.21
C GLN A 352 -0.35 -19.92 8.69
N GLY A 353 0.14 -19.69 9.90
CA GLY A 353 1.31 -20.39 10.47
C GLY A 353 2.64 -19.95 9.86
N ILE A 354 2.68 -18.78 9.23
CA ILE A 354 3.87 -18.23 8.58
C ILE A 354 4.36 -17.01 9.34
N GLU A 355 5.62 -17.07 9.76
CA GLU A 355 6.29 -15.94 10.40
C GLU A 355 7.10 -15.16 9.35
N PRO A 356 6.70 -13.91 9.00
CA PRO A 356 7.49 -13.08 8.11
C PRO A 356 8.79 -12.63 8.78
N GLY A 357 9.85 -12.43 8.00
CA GLY A 357 11.14 -11.99 8.53
C GLY A 357 12.35 -12.56 7.80
N PRO A 358 13.55 -12.41 8.39
CA PRO A 358 14.82 -12.82 7.77
C PRO A 358 14.84 -14.30 7.37
N PHE A 359 14.08 -15.11 8.10
CA PHE A 359 13.95 -16.53 7.92
C PHE A 359 12.80 -16.95 7.01
N PHE A 360 12.02 -16.01 6.46
CA PHE A 360 10.92 -16.30 5.55
C PHE A 360 11.42 -16.78 4.19
N ILE A 361 12.46 -16.14 3.66
CA ILE A 361 13.14 -16.55 2.42
C ILE A 361 14.32 -17.44 2.82
N ARG A 362 14.10 -18.74 2.95
CA ARG A 362 15.16 -19.73 3.19
C ARG A 362 15.52 -20.45 1.91
N THR A 363 16.81 -20.67 1.71
CA THR A 363 17.30 -21.70 0.81
C THR A 363 16.86 -23.06 1.35
N GLU A 364 16.20 -23.89 0.54
CA GLU A 364 16.19 -25.33 0.84
C GLU A 364 17.66 -25.80 0.79
N THR A 365 18.16 -26.29 1.92
CA THR A 365 19.44 -27.00 2.01
C THR A 365 19.23 -28.49 1.90
#